data_AF-C3V6M9-F1
#
_entry.id   AF-C3V6M9-F1
#
_cell.length_a   1.000
_cell.length_b   1.000
_cell.length_c   1.000
_cell.angle_alpha   90.00
_cell.angle_beta   90.00
_cell.angle_gamma   90.00
#
_symmetry.space_group_name_H-M   'P 1'
#
loop_
_entity.id
_entity.type
_entity.pdbx_description
1 polymer ?
#
loop_
_entity_poly.entity_id
_entity_poly.type
_entity_poly.pdbx_seq_one_letter_code
_entity_poly.pdbx_strand_id
1 'polypeptide(L)'
;MKSLVFLLLVAGASAKVFERCQWARLLKAQGMDGYRGVSLANWVCLTQHESRFNTNAINHNRDGSTDYGIFQINSYWWCDDGKTGRVNGCKIPCSALLSDSVGTAIACAKRIVQDPSGIAAWVAWRDHCRGRDVSSYIQGCGF
;
A
#
# COMPACT_ATOMS: atom_id res chain seq x y z
N MET A 1 -16.76 43.55 16.60
CA MET A 1 -15.55 42.95 15.99
C MET A 1 -15.31 41.58 16.60
N LYS A 2 -15.63 40.49 15.88
CA LYS A 2 -15.19 39.13 16.22
C LYS A 2 -15.01 38.38 14.90
N SER A 3 -13.79 38.34 14.39
CA SER A 3 -13.44 37.41 13.30
C SER A 3 -12.56 36.32 13.88
N LEU A 4 -13.10 35.10 13.80
CA LEU A 4 -12.48 33.84 14.20
C LEU A 4 -11.23 33.59 13.36
N VAL A 5 -10.10 33.37 14.03
CA VAL A 5 -8.88 32.88 13.39
C VAL A 5 -9.07 31.38 13.13
N PHE A 6 -9.30 31.01 11.87
CA PHE A 6 -9.23 29.63 11.43
C PHE A 6 -7.75 29.22 11.34
N LEU A 7 -7.26 28.43 12.30
CA LEU A 7 -6.00 27.71 12.16
C LEU A 7 -6.22 26.56 11.16
N LEU A 8 -5.78 26.75 9.91
CA LEU A 8 -5.59 25.61 9.00
C LEU A 8 -4.37 24.82 9.46
N LEU A 9 -4.61 23.68 10.11
CA LEU A 9 -3.60 22.62 10.21
C LEU A 9 -3.38 22.03 8.81
N VAL A 10 -2.40 22.57 8.10
CA VAL A 10 -1.84 21.90 6.92
C VAL A 10 -1.06 20.71 7.45
N ALA A 11 -1.70 19.54 7.53
CA ALA A 11 -1.00 18.28 7.70
C ALA A 11 -0.15 18.07 6.43
N GLY A 12 1.10 18.54 6.46
CA GLY A 12 2.06 18.23 5.41
C GLY A 12 2.20 16.71 5.32
N ALA A 13 1.83 16.14 4.18
CA ALA A 13 2.16 14.76 3.85
C ALA A 13 3.68 14.68 3.73
N SER A 14 4.35 14.40 4.85
CA SER A 14 5.74 13.98 4.85
C SER A 14 5.83 12.67 4.06
N ALA A 15 6.93 12.44 3.35
CA ALA A 15 7.15 11.17 2.66
C ALA A 15 7.87 10.21 3.59
N LYS A 16 7.19 9.14 3.99
CA LYS A 16 7.79 8.08 4.81
C LYS A 16 8.27 6.93 3.95
N VAL A 17 9.56 6.65 4.03
CA VAL A 17 10.15 5.39 3.59
C VAL A 17 10.39 4.54 4.83
N PHE A 18 9.74 3.38 4.92
CA PHE A 18 9.94 2.50 6.06
C PHE A 18 11.22 1.67 5.91
N GLU A 19 11.91 1.48 7.02
CA GLU A 19 12.92 0.42 7.11
C GLU A 19 12.24 -0.96 7.06
N ARG A 20 12.88 -1.95 6.43
CA ARG A 20 12.32 -3.29 6.20
C ARG A 20 11.68 -3.91 7.46
N CYS A 21 12.42 -3.90 8.56
CA CYS A 21 11.93 -4.51 9.81
C CYS A 21 10.91 -3.65 10.54
N GLN A 22 10.96 -2.32 10.38
CA GLN A 22 9.91 -1.44 10.89
C GLN A 22 8.59 -1.72 10.16
N TRP A 23 8.66 -1.90 8.84
CA TRP A 23 7.50 -2.25 8.02
C TRP A 23 6.94 -3.62 8.37
N ALA A 24 7.80 -4.64 8.50
CA ALA A 24 7.39 -5.98 8.89
C ALA A 24 6.65 -6.01 10.23
N ARG A 25 7.17 -5.31 11.25
CA ARG A 25 6.51 -5.20 12.56
C ARG A 25 5.14 -4.52 12.46
N LEU A 26 5.03 -3.46 11.67
CA LEU A 26 3.77 -2.76 11.45
C LEU A 26 2.74 -3.69 10.78
N LEU A 27 3.11 -4.34 9.68
CA LEU A 27 2.23 -5.30 8.99
C LEU A 27 1.77 -6.42 9.93
N LYS A 28 2.68 -6.97 10.74
CA LYS A 28 2.36 -8.00 11.73
C LYS A 28 1.34 -7.47 12.76
N ALA A 29 1.59 -6.30 13.33
CA ALA A 29 0.67 -5.65 14.29
C ALA A 29 -0.70 -5.33 13.69
N GLN A 30 -0.77 -5.10 12.38
CA GLN A 30 -2.01 -4.87 11.64
C GLN A 30 -2.69 -6.18 11.16
N GLY A 31 -2.22 -7.34 11.61
CA GLY A 31 -2.82 -8.63 11.31
C GLY A 31 -2.71 -9.03 9.83
N MET A 32 -1.60 -8.67 9.18
CA MET A 32 -1.32 -9.06 7.79
C MET A 32 -0.63 -10.43 7.70
N ASP A 33 0.04 -10.87 8.75
CA ASP A 33 0.72 -12.17 8.81
C ASP A 33 -0.30 -13.33 8.74
N GLY A 34 -0.32 -14.05 7.62
CA GLY A 34 -1.27 -15.13 7.36
C GLY A 34 -2.64 -14.68 6.85
N TYR A 35 -2.86 -13.37 6.64
CA TYR A 35 -4.14 -12.87 6.15
C TYR A 35 -4.45 -13.47 4.77
N ARG A 36 -5.56 -14.23 4.68
CA ARG A 36 -5.96 -14.97 3.46
C ARG A 36 -4.86 -15.92 2.94
N GLY A 37 -4.06 -16.48 3.84
CA GLY A 37 -2.97 -17.40 3.49
C GLY A 37 -1.70 -16.72 2.98
N VAL A 38 -1.63 -15.39 3.02
CA VAL A 38 -0.44 -14.63 2.61
C VAL A 38 0.45 -14.40 3.85
N SER A 39 1.66 -14.95 3.84
CA SER A 39 2.61 -14.77 4.95
C SER A 39 3.15 -13.34 5.04
N LEU A 40 3.61 -12.94 6.23
CA LEU A 40 4.25 -11.63 6.44
C LEU A 40 5.39 -11.36 5.44
N ALA A 41 6.23 -12.37 5.18
CA ALA A 41 7.33 -12.27 4.25
C ALA A 41 6.88 -11.93 2.82
N ASN A 42 5.74 -12.46 2.37
CA ASN A 42 5.18 -12.13 1.05
C ASN A 42 4.74 -10.67 0.97
N TRP A 43 4.12 -10.14 2.03
CA TRP A 43 3.74 -8.72 2.08
C TRP A 43 4.95 -7.78 2.06
N VAL A 44 6.00 -8.12 2.82
CA VAL A 44 7.24 -7.33 2.83
C VAL A 44 7.94 -7.40 1.46
N CYS A 45 8.03 -8.59 0.85
CA CYS A 45 8.57 -8.77 -0.50
C CYS A 45 7.81 -7.92 -1.54
N LEU A 46 6.47 -8.00 -1.53
CA LEU A 46 5.62 -7.21 -2.42
C LEU A 46 5.96 -5.71 -2.32
N THR A 47 5.93 -5.14 -1.11
CA THR A 47 6.16 -3.69 -0.93
C THR A 47 7.60 -3.26 -1.21
N GLN A 48 8.58 -4.16 -1.09
CA GLN A 48 9.96 -3.88 -1.48
C GLN A 48 10.07 -3.64 -3.00
N HIS A 49 9.40 -4.47 -3.79
CA HIS A 49 9.49 -4.42 -5.25
C HIS A 49 8.51 -3.44 -5.88
N GLU A 50 7.36 -3.21 -5.24
CA GLU A 50 6.39 -2.21 -5.70
C GLU A 50 6.88 -0.78 -5.45
N SER A 51 7.33 -0.46 -4.24
CA SER A 51 7.55 0.95 -3.84
C SER A 51 8.86 1.21 -3.10
N ARG A 52 9.67 0.18 -2.84
CA ARG A 52 10.82 0.26 -1.91
C ARG A 52 10.40 0.82 -0.54
N PHE A 53 9.23 0.40 -0.08
CA PHE A 53 8.60 0.82 1.19
C PHE A 53 8.26 2.32 1.30
N ASN A 54 8.15 3.03 0.17
CA ASN A 54 7.82 4.45 0.14
C ASN A 54 6.29 4.67 0.12
N THR A 55 5.75 5.35 1.14
CA THR A 55 4.31 5.67 1.24
C THR A 55 3.83 6.64 0.16
N ASN A 56 4.74 7.43 -0.43
CA ASN A 56 4.43 8.43 -1.45
C ASN A 56 4.85 7.98 -2.86
N ALA A 57 5.10 6.69 -3.08
CA ALA A 57 5.40 6.18 -4.42
C ALA A 57 4.21 6.37 -5.36
N ILE A 58 4.48 6.92 -6.54
CA ILE A 58 3.50 7.10 -7.61
C ILE A 58 4.12 6.58 -8.91
N ASN A 59 3.39 5.73 -9.61
CA ASN A 59 3.76 5.24 -10.93
C ASN A 59 2.63 5.51 -11.94
N HIS A 60 2.97 6.09 -13.09
CA HIS A 60 1.99 6.40 -14.15
C HIS A 60 2.06 5.34 -15.25
N ASN A 61 0.93 4.71 -15.51
CA ASN A 61 0.82 3.64 -16.50
C ASN A 61 0.45 4.17 -17.89
N ARG A 62 0.80 3.40 -18.92
CA ARG A 62 0.54 3.77 -20.33
C ARG A 62 -0.95 3.80 -20.69
N ASP A 63 -1.78 3.08 -19.93
CA ASP A 63 -3.24 3.06 -20.09
C ASP A 63 -3.94 4.27 -19.42
N GLY A 64 -3.16 5.19 -18.84
CA GLY A 64 -3.66 6.37 -18.14
C GLY A 64 -3.99 6.14 -16.67
N SER A 65 -3.96 4.89 -16.18
CA SER A 65 -4.07 4.60 -14.75
C SER A 65 -2.80 4.99 -13.98
N THR A 66 -2.93 5.13 -12.68
CA THR A 66 -1.80 5.47 -11.80
C THR A 66 -1.83 4.55 -10.58
N ASP A 67 -0.65 4.09 -10.16
CA ASP A 67 -0.46 3.26 -8.97
C ASP A 67 -0.02 4.13 -7.80
N TYR A 68 -0.65 3.93 -6.64
CA TYR A 68 -0.49 4.81 -5.48
C TYR A 68 0.05 4.08 -4.25
N GLY A 69 1.03 4.73 -3.63
CA GLY A 69 1.53 4.46 -2.29
C GLY A 69 2.30 3.17 -2.14
N ILE A 70 2.49 2.74 -0.89
CA ILE A 70 3.42 1.66 -0.53
C ILE A 70 3.09 0.30 -1.17
N PHE A 71 1.82 0.07 -1.49
CA PHE A 71 1.35 -1.14 -2.17
C PHE A 71 1.15 -0.96 -3.67
N GLN A 72 1.42 0.22 -4.25
CA GLN A 72 1.16 0.55 -5.66
C GLN A 72 -0.25 0.13 -6.09
N ILE A 73 -1.26 0.63 -5.38
CA ILE A 73 -2.66 0.31 -5.65
C ILE A 73 -3.15 1.13 -6.84
N ASN A 74 -3.62 0.44 -7.87
CA ASN A 74 -3.99 1.03 -9.16
C ASN A 74 -5.35 1.75 -9.14
N SER A 75 -5.41 2.96 -9.72
CA SER A 75 -6.63 3.80 -9.77
C SER A 75 -7.71 3.32 -10.73
N TYR A 76 -7.40 2.47 -11.71
CA TYR A 76 -8.43 1.91 -12.58
C TYR A 76 -9.43 1.06 -11.78
N TRP A 77 -8.94 0.30 -10.79
CA TRP A 77 -9.75 -0.69 -10.08
C TRP A 77 -10.13 -0.28 -8.66
N TRP A 78 -9.24 0.36 -7.91
CA TRP A 78 -9.31 0.30 -6.44
C TRP A 78 -9.61 1.61 -5.75
N CYS A 79 -9.25 2.75 -6.32
CA CYS A 79 -9.44 4.06 -5.72
C CYS A 79 -9.88 5.10 -6.76
N ASP A 80 -10.42 6.23 -6.32
CA ASP A 80 -10.81 7.33 -7.20
C ASP A 80 -9.74 8.43 -7.24
N ASP A 81 -9.16 8.67 -8.41
CA ASP A 81 -8.20 9.77 -8.67
C ASP A 81 -8.84 10.95 -9.42
N GLY A 82 -10.14 10.89 -9.70
CA GLY A 82 -10.88 11.87 -10.49
C GLY A 82 -10.56 11.87 -11.99
N LYS A 83 -9.76 10.90 -12.48
CA LYS A 83 -9.27 10.84 -13.86
C LYS A 83 -9.59 9.51 -14.54
N THR A 84 -9.42 8.38 -13.85
CA THR A 84 -9.58 7.02 -14.38
C THR A 84 -10.93 6.38 -14.06
N GLY A 85 -11.31 5.38 -14.85
CA GLY A 85 -12.66 4.81 -14.93
C GLY A 85 -13.11 3.94 -13.74
N ARG A 86 -13.47 4.58 -12.63
CA ARG A 86 -14.63 4.35 -11.72
C ARG A 86 -15.07 2.93 -11.31
N VAL A 87 -14.17 2.00 -10.99
CA VAL A 87 -14.58 0.85 -10.13
C VAL A 87 -14.52 1.23 -8.64
N ASN A 88 -13.44 1.90 -8.22
CA ASN A 88 -13.21 2.34 -6.84
C ASN A 88 -13.54 1.24 -5.81
N GLY A 89 -12.95 0.05 -5.98
CA GLY A 89 -13.27 -1.13 -5.17
C GLY A 89 -13.02 -0.97 -3.67
N CYS A 90 -12.14 -0.05 -3.26
CA CYS A 90 -11.89 0.29 -1.86
C CYS A 90 -12.72 1.48 -1.35
N LYS A 91 -13.48 2.17 -2.23
CA LYS A 91 -14.35 3.31 -1.89
C LYS A 91 -13.61 4.46 -1.21
N ILE A 92 -12.44 4.81 -1.74
CA ILE A 92 -11.55 5.86 -1.19
C ILE A 92 -10.97 6.73 -2.31
N PRO A 93 -10.59 7.99 -2.04
CA PRO A 93 -9.76 8.75 -2.95
C PRO A 93 -8.34 8.16 -2.99
N CYS A 94 -7.69 8.12 -4.15
CA CYS A 94 -6.33 7.59 -4.28
C CYS A 94 -5.31 8.37 -3.45
N SER A 95 -5.55 9.65 -3.18
CA SER A 95 -4.71 10.46 -2.29
C SER A 95 -4.64 9.92 -0.85
N ALA A 96 -5.65 9.17 -0.39
CA ALA A 96 -5.64 8.55 0.94
C ALA A 96 -4.62 7.39 1.05
N LEU A 97 -4.09 6.90 -0.08
CA LEU A 97 -3.05 5.88 -0.14
C LEU A 97 -1.64 6.46 0.02
N LEU A 98 -1.49 7.79 -0.08
CA LEU A 98 -0.23 8.54 0.04
C LEU A 98 -0.02 9.09 1.46
N SER A 99 -0.57 8.42 2.47
CA SER A 99 -0.44 8.84 3.87
C SER A 99 0.66 8.05 4.58
N ASP A 100 1.41 8.73 5.45
CA ASP A 100 2.31 8.08 6.40
C ASP A 100 1.57 7.15 7.38
N SER A 101 0.28 7.42 7.63
CA SER A 101 -0.62 6.51 8.31
C SER A 101 -1.17 5.49 7.30
N VAL A 102 -0.48 4.35 7.22
CA VAL A 102 -0.74 3.30 6.23
C VAL A 102 -2.03 2.49 6.46
N GLY A 103 -2.86 2.84 7.45
CA GLY A 103 -4.08 2.08 7.79
C GLY A 103 -5.04 1.93 6.60
N THR A 104 -5.27 3.02 5.86
CA THR A 104 -6.12 3.00 4.65
C THR A 104 -5.53 2.11 3.56
N ALA A 105 -4.21 2.21 3.34
CA ALA A 105 -3.53 1.40 2.34
C ALA A 105 -3.57 -0.10 2.68
N ILE A 106 -3.38 -0.45 3.95
CA ILE A 106 -3.49 -1.82 4.46
C ILE A 106 -4.92 -2.34 4.33
N ALA A 107 -5.93 -1.54 4.68
CA ALA A 107 -7.34 -1.93 4.55
C ALA A 107 -7.70 -2.22 3.08
N CYS A 108 -7.22 -1.38 2.14
CA CYS A 108 -7.43 -1.60 0.73
C CYS A 108 -6.68 -2.84 0.21
N ALA A 109 -5.42 -3.05 0.60
CA ALA A 109 -4.69 -4.28 0.26
C ALA A 109 -5.39 -5.55 0.77
N LYS A 110 -5.96 -5.52 1.99
CA LYS A 110 -6.80 -6.60 2.53
C LYS A 110 -8.05 -6.83 1.69
N ARG A 111 -8.70 -5.78 1.19
CA ARG A 111 -9.84 -5.89 0.28
C ARG A 111 -9.43 -6.55 -1.04
N ILE A 112 -8.29 -6.18 -1.62
CA ILE A 112 -7.82 -6.70 -2.90
C ILE A 112 -7.60 -8.21 -2.83
N VAL A 113 -6.91 -8.71 -1.80
CA VAL A 113 -6.63 -10.17 -1.68
C VAL A 113 -7.86 -11.03 -1.34
N GLN A 114 -9.04 -10.43 -1.17
CA GLN A 114 -10.29 -11.19 -1.10
C GLN A 114 -10.79 -11.61 -2.48
N ASP A 115 -10.41 -10.91 -3.55
CA ASP A 115 -10.77 -11.27 -4.92
C ASP A 115 -10.05 -12.57 -5.36
N PRO A 116 -10.55 -13.28 -6.40
CA PRO A 116 -10.03 -14.58 -6.81
C PRO A 116 -8.52 -14.62 -7.11
N SER A 117 -7.96 -13.51 -7.58
CA SER A 117 -6.52 -13.40 -7.85
C SER A 117 -5.66 -13.40 -6.57
N GLY A 118 -6.24 -13.08 -5.41
CA GLY A 118 -5.48 -12.97 -4.16
C GLY A 118 -4.31 -11.99 -4.28
N ILE A 119 -3.15 -12.34 -3.70
CA ILE A 119 -1.93 -11.55 -3.83
C ILE A 119 -1.35 -11.55 -5.27
N ALA A 120 -1.80 -12.45 -6.15
CA ALA A 120 -1.36 -12.46 -7.55
C ALA A 120 -1.87 -11.27 -8.38
N ALA A 121 -2.74 -10.42 -7.80
CA ALA A 121 -3.13 -9.14 -8.37
C ALA A 121 -1.94 -8.18 -8.55
N TRP A 122 -0.88 -8.31 -7.74
CA TRP A 122 0.33 -7.51 -7.85
C TRP A 122 1.33 -8.15 -8.81
N VAL A 123 1.71 -7.39 -9.85
CA VAL A 123 2.68 -7.80 -10.86
C VAL A 123 4.05 -7.98 -10.22
N ALA A 124 4.51 -7.04 -9.38
CA ALA A 124 5.83 -7.16 -8.77
C ALA A 124 5.93 -8.39 -7.85
N TRP A 125 4.86 -8.74 -7.14
CA TRP A 125 4.83 -9.97 -6.35
C TRP A 125 4.93 -11.23 -7.23
N ARG A 126 4.22 -11.26 -8.37
CA ARG A 126 4.31 -12.36 -9.33
C ARG A 126 5.75 -12.58 -9.81
N ASP A 127 6.44 -11.50 -10.16
CA ASP A 127 7.70 -11.59 -10.87
C ASP A 127 8.89 -11.78 -9.89
N HIS A 128 8.79 -11.22 -8.68
CA HIS A 128 9.89 -11.15 -7.73
C HIS A 128 9.71 -11.96 -6.44
N CYS A 129 8.49 -12.41 -6.11
CA CYS A 129 8.21 -13.07 -4.82
C CYS A 129 7.63 -14.48 -4.97
N ARG A 130 6.76 -14.69 -5.95
CA ARG A 130 6.06 -15.97 -6.15
C ARG A 130 7.04 -17.11 -6.38
N GLY A 131 6.84 -18.22 -5.64
CA GLY A 131 7.61 -19.45 -5.80
C GLY A 131 9.08 -19.32 -5.39
N ARG A 132 9.47 -18.22 -4.72
CA ARG A 132 10.82 -17.98 -4.23
C ARG A 132 10.85 -18.08 -2.71
N ASP A 133 12.03 -18.33 -2.16
CA ASP A 133 12.24 -18.17 -0.73
C ASP A 133 12.22 -16.68 -0.38
N VAL A 134 11.19 -16.27 0.37
CA VAL A 134 11.00 -14.90 0.85
C VAL A 134 11.39 -14.73 2.33
N SER A 135 11.99 -15.75 2.97
CA SER A 135 12.37 -15.69 4.39
C SER A 135 13.32 -14.52 4.71
N SER A 136 14.21 -14.18 3.78
CA SER A 136 15.16 -13.06 3.91
C SER A 136 14.48 -11.70 4.14
N TYR A 137 13.24 -11.50 3.64
CA TYR A 137 12.50 -10.25 3.83
C TYR A 137 12.12 -9.99 5.28
N ILE A 138 12.11 -11.01 6.14
CA ILE A 138 11.83 -10.87 7.58
C ILE A 138 12.98 -11.32 8.47
N GLN A 139 14.08 -11.84 7.89
CA GLN A 139 15.25 -12.30 8.63
C GLN A 139 15.83 -11.16 9.48
N GLY A 140 16.17 -11.45 10.74
CA GLY A 140 16.81 -10.50 11.66
C GLY A 140 15.88 -9.39 12.19
N CYS A 141 14.59 -9.42 11.89
CA CYS A 141 13.68 -8.36 12.32
C CYS A 141 13.24 -8.43 13.78
N GLY A 142 13.60 -9.49 14.52
CA GLY A 142 13.48 -9.56 15.99
C GLY A 142 12.15 -9.03 16.49
N PHE A 143 11.06 -9.65 16.03
CA PHE A 143 9.69 -9.31 16.35
C PHE A 143 8.94 -10.52 16.88
#